data_AF-D2R7Q6-F1
#
_entry.id   AF-D2R7Q6-F1
#
_cell.length_a   1.000
_cell.length_b   1.000
_cell.length_c   1.000
_cell.angle_alpha   90.00
_cell.angle_beta   90.00
_cell.angle_gamma   90.00
#
_symmetry.space_group_name_H-M   'P 1'
#
loop_
_entity.id
_entity.type
_entity.pdbx_description
1 polymer ?
#
loop_
_entity_poly.entity_id
_entity_poly.type
_entity_poly.pdbx_seq_one_letter_code
_entity_poly.pdbx_strand_id
1 'polypeptide(L)'
;MMKRLWNLTLLIGVVAVGSLAVGCGSNATPTAAAPVAPAVTAPPPPPGPPAPPAPPTIEPGAPVGAEVPSGTEAPVDPAAGTSADETERVKATKGVGKAGRSLDEHEGMVVTPVKTLFAAKERIVFEIQIPQALALFYGLEGRFPESHDEYMEKVITANQIPLPVLPEGHKYVYDVETHELMVERPKK
;
A
#
# COMPACT_ATOMS: atom_id res chain seq x y z
N MET A 1 50.15 -11.03 7.19
CA MET A 1 50.81 -11.76 8.29
C MET A 1 50.10 -11.39 9.58
N MET A 2 49.43 -12.36 10.20
CA MET A 2 48.85 -12.37 11.56
C MET A 2 47.80 -11.32 11.93
N LYS A 3 46.75 -11.57 12.71
CA LYS A 3 46.01 -12.71 13.29
C LYS A 3 45.13 -12.03 14.37
N ARG A 4 43.90 -12.51 14.58
CA ARG A 4 43.00 -12.43 15.77
C ARG A 4 41.57 -12.23 15.25
N LEU A 5 40.67 -13.20 15.10
CA LEU A 5 40.38 -14.43 15.88
C LEU A 5 40.41 -14.21 17.39
N TRP A 6 39.27 -13.82 17.96
CA TRP A 6 38.67 -14.35 19.19
C TRP A 6 37.46 -13.49 19.53
N ASN A 7 36.25 -14.02 19.63
CA ASN A 7 35.57 -14.47 20.86
C ASN A 7 34.13 -13.91 20.73
N LEU A 8 33.05 -14.47 21.26
CA LEU A 8 32.74 -15.67 22.02
C LEU A 8 31.22 -15.54 22.25
N THR A 9 30.50 -16.64 22.07
CA THR A 9 29.31 -17.03 22.85
C THR A 9 28.54 -15.93 23.58
N LEU A 10 27.30 -15.66 23.17
CA LEU A 10 26.27 -15.30 24.12
C LEU A 10 24.96 -16.03 23.84
N LEU A 11 24.77 -17.04 24.67
CA LEU A 11 23.58 -17.84 24.93
C LEU A 11 22.56 -16.93 25.66
N ILE A 12 21.42 -16.63 25.02
CA ILE A 12 20.20 -16.11 25.66
C ILE A 12 19.06 -16.77 24.88
N GLY A 13 18.32 -17.77 25.36
CA GLY A 13 17.59 -17.79 26.62
C GLY A 13 16.11 -18.00 26.24
N VAL A 14 15.75 -19.24 25.91
CA VAL A 14 14.37 -19.63 25.60
C VAL A 14 13.58 -19.62 26.91
N VAL A 15 12.65 -18.68 27.05
CA VAL A 15 11.77 -18.56 28.21
C VAL A 15 10.32 -18.78 27.79
N ALA A 16 9.69 -19.71 28.52
CA ALA A 16 8.27 -19.86 28.81
C ALA A 16 7.33 -20.39 27.71
N VAL A 17 7.28 -21.72 27.65
CA VAL A 17 6.01 -22.47 27.54
C VAL A 17 5.21 -22.26 28.83
N GLY A 18 3.94 -21.89 28.70
CA GLY A 18 3.06 -21.66 29.84
C GLY A 18 1.59 -21.60 29.46
N SER A 19 1.06 -22.66 28.85
CA SER A 19 -0.38 -22.92 28.78
C SER A 19 -0.88 -23.36 30.15
N LEU A 20 -1.74 -22.56 30.77
CA LEU A 20 -2.62 -23.01 31.84
C LEU A 20 -4.07 -22.71 31.44
N ALA A 21 -4.71 -23.73 30.89
CA ALA A 21 -6.15 -23.85 30.90
C ALA A 21 -6.59 -24.06 32.36
N VAL A 22 -7.34 -23.11 32.91
CA VAL A 22 -8.14 -23.33 34.13
C VAL A 22 -9.59 -23.14 33.73
N GLY A 23 -10.26 -24.28 33.54
CA GLY A 23 -11.69 -24.38 33.63
C GLY A 23 -12.11 -24.56 35.09
N CYS A 24 -13.10 -23.78 35.50
CA CYS A 24 -14.06 -24.02 36.59
C CYS A 24 -15.31 -23.26 36.10
N GLY A 25 -16.47 -23.86 35.87
CA GLY A 25 -17.14 -24.86 36.67
C GLY A 25 -18.28 -24.15 37.40
N SER A 26 -19.52 -24.52 37.06
CA SER A 26 -20.74 -24.56 37.90
C SER A 26 -21.97 -23.89 37.31
N ASN A 27 -22.98 -24.75 37.08
CA ASN A 27 -24.38 -24.46 36.88
C ASN A 27 -24.95 -23.45 37.89
N ALA A 28 -25.74 -22.50 37.38
CA ALA A 28 -26.85 -21.93 38.12
C ALA A 28 -27.99 -21.68 37.14
N THR A 29 -28.99 -22.56 37.17
CA THR A 29 -30.32 -22.27 36.62
C THR A 29 -31.09 -21.46 37.67
N PRO A 30 -31.68 -20.32 37.29
CA PRO A 30 -32.90 -19.88 37.94
C PRO A 30 -34.07 -19.85 36.94
N THR A 31 -35.15 -20.47 37.41
CA THR A 31 -36.54 -20.41 36.98
C THR A 31 -37.00 -19.07 36.38
N ALA A 32 -37.66 -19.21 35.22
CA ALA A 32 -38.78 -18.45 34.66
C ALA A 32 -39.10 -17.03 35.19
N ALA A 33 -38.94 -16.06 34.28
CA ALA A 33 -39.88 -14.97 34.09
C ALA A 33 -39.97 -14.71 32.58
N ALA A 34 -41.16 -14.83 32.00
CA ALA A 34 -41.39 -14.60 30.57
C ALA A 34 -41.29 -13.09 30.26
N PRO A 35 -40.39 -12.64 29.37
CA PRO A 35 -40.46 -11.31 28.82
C PRO A 35 -41.46 -11.28 27.66
N VAL A 36 -42.42 -10.37 27.76
CA VAL A 36 -43.34 -9.96 26.70
C VAL A 36 -42.49 -9.53 25.50
N ALA A 37 -42.67 -10.17 24.35
CA ALA A 37 -41.96 -9.83 23.13
C ALA A 37 -42.34 -8.41 22.66
N PRO A 38 -41.39 -7.47 22.51
CA PRO A 38 -41.63 -6.34 21.63
C PRO A 38 -41.62 -6.88 20.20
N ALA A 39 -42.69 -6.63 19.45
CA ALA A 39 -42.71 -6.84 18.01
C ALA A 39 -41.60 -5.97 17.40
N VAL A 40 -40.47 -6.59 17.07
CA VAL A 40 -39.42 -5.97 16.28
C VAL A 40 -39.95 -5.91 14.86
N THR A 41 -40.51 -4.78 14.47
CA THR A 41 -40.64 -4.40 13.06
C THR A 41 -39.25 -4.49 12.44
N ALA A 42 -39.06 -5.46 11.55
CA ALA A 42 -37.85 -5.58 10.76
C ALA A 42 -37.59 -4.24 10.03
N PRO A 43 -36.34 -3.74 10.02
CA PRO A 43 -36.01 -2.60 9.17
C PRO A 43 -36.27 -2.97 7.71
N PRO A 44 -36.72 -2.01 6.86
CA PRO A 44 -36.87 -2.27 5.44
C PRO A 44 -35.52 -2.70 4.85
N PRO A 45 -35.51 -3.60 3.85
CA PRO A 45 -34.27 -3.98 3.18
C PRO A 45 -33.60 -2.72 2.59
N PRO A 46 -32.25 -2.67 2.59
CA PRO A 46 -31.54 -1.57 1.94
C PRO A 46 -31.96 -1.50 0.46
N PRO A 47 -32.03 -0.30 -0.14
CA PRO A 47 -32.25 -0.16 -1.56
C PRO A 47 -31.20 -0.99 -2.30
N GLY A 48 -31.64 -1.86 -3.21
CA GLY A 48 -30.76 -2.68 -4.02
C GLY A 48 -29.75 -1.82 -4.78
N PRO A 49 -28.58 -2.36 -5.14
CA PRO A 49 -27.61 -1.64 -5.96
C PRO A 49 -28.29 -1.13 -7.24
N PRO A 50 -27.97 0.09 -7.70
CA PRO A 50 -28.49 0.59 -8.96
C PRO A 50 -28.16 -0.40 -10.08
N ALA A 51 -29.15 -0.72 -10.89
CA ALA A 51 -28.96 -1.58 -12.05
C ALA A 51 -27.80 -1.04 -12.90
N PRO A 52 -26.86 -1.89 -13.35
CA PRO A 52 -25.79 -1.44 -14.23
C PRO A 52 -26.41 -0.82 -15.49
N PRO A 53 -25.83 0.27 -16.02
CA PRO A 53 -26.28 0.84 -17.28
C PRO A 53 -26.22 -0.24 -18.36
N ALA A 54 -27.28 -0.33 -19.17
CA ALA A 54 -27.33 -1.27 -20.28
C ALA A 54 -26.10 -1.07 -21.19
N PRO A 55 -25.46 -2.16 -21.66
CA PRO A 55 -24.36 -2.03 -22.61
C PRO A 55 -24.87 -1.35 -23.89
N PRO A 56 -24.07 -0.49 -24.54
CA PRO A 56 -24.44 0.07 -25.83
C PRO A 56 -24.61 -1.07 -26.84
N THR A 57 -25.77 -1.08 -27.50
CA THR A 57 -26.01 -1.91 -28.68
C THR A 57 -25.04 -1.48 -29.77
N ILE A 58 -23.99 -2.28 -30.00
CA ILE A 58 -23.10 -2.12 -31.15
C ILE A 58 -23.82 -2.70 -32.36
N GLU A 59 -24.24 -1.82 -33.28
CA GLU A 59 -24.70 -2.20 -34.62
C GLU A 59 -23.53 -2.83 -35.42
N PRO A 60 -23.73 -3.99 -36.07
CA PRO A 60 -22.70 -4.61 -36.89
C PRO A 60 -22.64 -3.94 -38.27
N GLY A 61 -21.75 -2.95 -38.42
CA GLY A 61 -21.32 -2.39 -39.69
C GLY A 61 -20.15 -3.17 -40.29
N ALA A 62 -20.30 -3.59 -41.54
CA ALA A 62 -19.47 -4.50 -42.33
C ALA A 62 -18.04 -3.97 -42.70
N PRO A 63 -17.15 -4.82 -43.26
CA PRO A 63 -15.71 -4.61 -43.30
C PRO A 63 -15.26 -3.82 -44.54
N VAL A 64 -14.25 -2.97 -44.37
CA VAL A 64 -13.45 -2.43 -45.49
C VAL A 64 -11.99 -2.73 -45.19
N GLY A 65 -11.40 -3.53 -46.06
CA GLY A 65 -10.01 -3.96 -45.99
C GLY A 65 -9.04 -3.01 -46.70
N ALA A 66 -7.76 -3.35 -46.53
CA ALA A 66 -6.55 -2.85 -47.21
C ALA A 66 -6.24 -1.36 -46.97
N GLU A 67 -5.03 -0.92 -46.63
CA GLU A 67 -3.72 -1.33 -47.13
C GLU A 67 -2.62 -1.20 -46.05
N VAL A 68 -1.67 -2.13 -46.13
CA VAL A 68 -0.39 -2.12 -45.41
C VAL A 68 0.62 -1.34 -46.26
N PRO A 69 1.37 -0.39 -45.67
CA PRO A 69 2.75 -0.18 -46.08
C PRO A 69 3.68 -0.66 -44.96
N SER A 70 4.37 -1.74 -45.30
CA SER A 70 5.65 -2.13 -44.72
C SER A 70 6.65 -0.99 -44.97
N GLY A 71 7.36 -0.55 -43.94
CA GLY A 71 8.31 0.55 -44.06
C GLY A 71 9.13 0.77 -42.80
N THR A 72 10.28 0.10 -42.78
CA THR A 72 11.50 0.49 -42.04
C THR A 72 11.57 0.09 -40.56
N GLU A 73 12.08 -1.12 -40.40
CA GLU A 73 12.96 -1.53 -39.31
C GLU A 73 14.12 -0.52 -39.18
N ALA A 74 14.21 0.14 -38.01
CA ALA A 74 15.38 0.88 -37.56
C ALA A 74 15.65 0.46 -36.10
N PRO A 75 16.93 0.44 -35.70
CA PRO A 75 17.43 -0.48 -34.68
C PRO A 75 17.02 -0.08 -33.26
N VAL A 76 16.85 -1.11 -32.45
CA VAL A 76 17.05 -1.09 -30.99
C VAL A 76 18.13 -0.09 -30.56
N ASP A 77 17.70 0.96 -29.86
CA ASP A 77 18.53 1.65 -28.88
C ASP A 77 17.96 1.37 -27.48
N PRO A 78 18.62 0.53 -26.67
CA PRO A 78 18.36 0.42 -25.26
C PRO A 78 19.01 1.63 -24.56
N ALA A 79 18.35 2.78 -24.59
CA ALA A 79 18.75 3.93 -23.77
C ALA A 79 18.20 3.78 -22.34
N ALA A 80 18.54 2.67 -21.70
CA ALA A 80 18.69 2.64 -20.27
C ALA A 80 19.93 3.48 -19.93
N GLY A 81 19.75 4.48 -19.08
CA GLY A 81 20.85 5.15 -18.38
C GLY A 81 21.42 6.38 -19.09
N THR A 82 20.81 7.55 -18.85
CA THR A 82 21.51 8.79 -18.46
C THR A 82 20.43 9.77 -17.95
N SER A 83 20.07 9.67 -16.67
CA SER A 83 19.64 10.86 -15.93
C SER A 83 20.85 11.28 -15.11
N ALA A 84 21.61 12.20 -15.69
CA ALA A 84 22.75 12.86 -15.09
C ALA A 84 22.24 13.91 -14.10
N ASP A 85 21.84 13.43 -12.94
CA ASP A 85 22.00 14.05 -11.63
C ASP A 85 21.97 12.86 -10.67
N GLU A 86 22.92 12.78 -9.75
CA GLU A 86 23.13 11.60 -8.93
C GLU A 86 21.96 11.45 -7.94
N THR A 87 20.80 10.99 -8.38
CA THR A 87 19.61 10.82 -7.57
C THR A 87 19.46 9.36 -7.20
N GLU A 88 19.39 9.07 -5.90
CA GLU A 88 19.20 7.72 -5.40
C GLU A 88 17.70 7.40 -5.36
N ARG A 89 17.27 6.36 -6.10
CA ARG A 89 15.93 5.79 -5.99
C ARG A 89 15.88 4.85 -4.80
N VAL A 90 15.02 5.17 -3.83
CA VAL A 90 14.78 4.32 -2.67
C VAL A 90 13.30 4.02 -2.55
N LYS A 91 12.98 2.77 -2.22
CA LYS A 91 11.60 2.35 -1.97
C LYS A 91 10.94 3.23 -0.93
N ALA A 92 9.73 3.72 -1.23
CA ALA A 92 8.97 4.51 -0.28
C ALA A 92 8.57 3.63 0.91
N THR A 93 9.24 3.85 2.03
CA THR A 93 9.04 3.08 3.28
C THR A 93 8.88 4.05 4.45
N LYS A 94 8.78 3.53 5.67
CA LYS A 94 8.69 4.36 6.89
C LYS A 94 9.86 5.37 6.99
N GLY A 95 9.56 6.60 7.38
CA GLY A 95 10.52 7.68 7.63
C GLY A 95 10.89 8.53 6.40
N VAL A 96 10.09 8.51 5.33
CA VAL A 96 10.30 9.36 4.15
C VAL A 96 9.62 10.73 4.26
N GLY A 97 8.62 10.85 5.14
CA GLY A 97 7.89 12.11 5.32
C GLY A 97 8.68 13.17 6.08
N LYS A 98 8.46 14.44 5.70
CA LYS A 98 9.00 15.63 6.38
C LYS A 98 8.61 15.65 7.86
N ALA A 99 7.39 15.22 8.20
CA ALA A 99 6.91 15.20 9.58
C ALA A 99 7.76 14.28 10.47
N GLY A 100 8.02 13.04 10.06
CA GLY A 100 8.88 12.13 10.82
C GLY A 100 10.32 12.63 10.95
N ARG A 101 10.89 13.14 9.85
CA ARG A 101 12.29 13.59 9.81
C ARG A 101 12.55 14.92 10.50
N SER A 102 11.57 15.83 10.55
CA SER A 102 11.71 17.09 11.28
C SER A 102 11.92 16.90 12.80
N LEU A 103 11.60 15.70 13.31
CA LEU A 103 11.84 15.30 14.69
C LEU A 103 13.15 14.51 14.85
N ASP A 104 14.00 14.42 13.82
CA ASP A 104 15.33 13.77 13.92
C ASP A 104 16.34 14.63 14.68
N GLU A 105 16.24 15.95 14.59
CA GLU A 105 17.11 16.89 15.31
C GLU A 105 16.70 17.07 16.78
N HIS A 106 15.58 16.48 17.19
CA HIS A 106 15.00 16.66 18.52
C HIS A 106 14.89 15.31 19.21
N GLU A 107 15.66 15.11 20.27
CA GLU A 107 15.55 13.92 21.12
C GLU A 107 14.91 14.29 22.45
N GLY A 108 13.95 13.46 22.89
CA GLY A 108 13.26 13.69 24.15
C GLY A 108 12.13 12.70 24.38
N MET A 109 11.73 12.55 25.66
CA MET A 109 10.70 11.61 26.09
C MET A 109 9.36 11.78 25.35
N VAL A 110 9.03 13.00 24.91
CA VAL A 110 7.79 13.32 24.18
C VAL A 110 7.94 13.15 22.66
N VAL A 111 9.15 13.30 22.12
CA VAL A 111 9.39 13.26 20.68
C VAL A 111 9.34 11.82 20.14
N THR A 112 9.90 10.87 20.89
CA THR A 112 9.90 9.45 20.54
C THR A 112 8.51 8.89 20.22
N PRO A 113 7.46 9.04 21.07
CA PRO A 113 6.13 8.53 20.75
C PRO A 113 5.47 9.24 19.55
N VAL A 114 5.82 10.49 19.27
CA VAL A 114 5.32 11.21 18.09
C VAL A 114 5.96 10.67 16.81
N LYS A 115 7.28 10.43 16.83
CA LYS A 115 8.00 9.82 15.69
C LYS A 115 7.48 8.43 15.36
N THR A 116 7.24 7.60 16.37
CA THR A 116 6.70 6.26 16.15
C THR A 116 5.29 6.30 15.56
N LEU A 117 4.46 7.26 15.97
CA LEU A 117 3.13 7.46 15.39
C LEU A 117 3.22 7.80 13.89
N PHE A 118 4.08 8.74 13.52
CA PHE A 118 4.27 9.10 12.11
C PHE A 118 4.82 7.92 11.29
N ALA A 119 5.85 7.23 11.80
CA ALA A 119 6.40 6.06 11.15
C ALA A 119 5.36 4.94 10.96
N ALA A 120 4.48 4.74 11.93
CA ALA A 120 3.39 3.77 11.84
C ALA A 120 2.35 4.16 10.77
N LYS A 121 1.96 5.44 10.71
CA LYS A 121 1.04 5.95 9.68
C LYS A 121 1.62 5.78 8.27
N GLU A 122 2.88 6.17 8.08
CA GLU A 122 3.57 6.00 6.80
C GLU A 122 3.64 4.52 6.40
N ARG A 123 3.96 3.64 7.34
CA ARG A 123 3.97 2.20 7.10
C ARG A 123 2.61 1.67 6.63
N ILE A 124 1.52 2.08 7.25
CA ILE A 124 0.16 1.66 6.84
C ILE A 124 -0.13 2.11 5.41
N VAL A 125 0.23 3.35 5.05
CA VAL A 125 0.03 3.86 3.70
C VAL A 125 0.81 3.04 2.67
N PHE A 126 2.12 2.85 2.88
CA PHE A 126 2.98 2.20 1.89
C PHE A 126 2.83 0.67 1.83
N GLU A 127 2.66 -0.01 2.98
CA GLU A 127 2.61 -1.48 3.02
C GLU A 127 1.19 -2.05 2.89
N ILE A 128 0.14 -1.25 3.14
CA ILE A 128 -1.24 -1.76 3.15
C ILE A 128 -2.10 -1.02 2.13
N GLN A 129 -2.23 0.31 2.24
CA GLN A 129 -3.19 1.05 1.41
C GLN A 129 -2.81 1.05 -0.07
N ILE A 130 -1.54 1.29 -0.38
CA ILE A 130 -1.06 1.32 -1.76
C ILE A 130 -1.21 -0.04 -2.46
N PRO A 131 -0.73 -1.18 -1.91
CA PRO A 131 -0.93 -2.49 -2.52
C PRO A 131 -2.42 -2.85 -2.68
N GLN A 132 -3.25 -2.50 -1.70
CA GLN A 132 -4.69 -2.72 -1.78
C GLN A 132 -5.33 -1.91 -2.91
N ALA A 133 -4.98 -0.64 -3.06
CA ALA A 133 -5.50 0.21 -4.13
C ALA A 133 -5.02 -0.26 -5.52
N LEU A 134 -3.77 -0.72 -5.63
CA LEU A 134 -3.26 -1.35 -6.85
C LEU A 134 -4.04 -2.63 -7.19
N ALA A 135 -4.32 -3.48 -6.21
CA ALA A 135 -5.11 -4.69 -6.41
C ALA A 135 -6.54 -4.37 -6.85
N LEU A 136 -7.14 -3.30 -6.31
CA LEU A 136 -8.45 -2.81 -6.75
C LEU A 136 -8.40 -2.30 -8.20
N PHE A 137 -7.41 -1.51 -8.56
CA PHE A 137 -7.22 -1.03 -9.93
C PHE A 137 -7.06 -2.20 -10.91
N TYR A 138 -6.21 -3.18 -10.57
CA TYR A 138 -6.02 -4.39 -11.35
C TYR A 138 -7.32 -5.21 -11.49
N GLY A 139 -8.10 -5.31 -10.43
CA GLY A 139 -9.40 -5.99 -10.47
C GLY A 139 -10.45 -5.29 -11.35
N LEU A 140 -10.34 -3.97 -11.53
CA LEU A 140 -11.27 -3.17 -12.34
C LEU A 140 -10.86 -3.07 -13.80
N GLU A 141 -9.57 -2.84 -14.09
CA GLU A 141 -9.06 -2.63 -15.45
C GLU A 141 -8.38 -3.88 -16.06
N GLY A 142 -8.00 -4.86 -15.24
CA GLY A 142 -7.25 -6.04 -15.69
C GLY A 142 -5.78 -5.79 -16.02
N ARG A 143 -5.25 -4.59 -15.70
CA ARG A 143 -3.86 -4.19 -15.92
C ARG A 143 -3.34 -3.34 -14.77
N PHE A 144 -2.02 -3.17 -14.70
CA PHE A 144 -1.39 -2.20 -13.79
C PHE A 144 -1.24 -0.83 -14.46
N PRO A 145 -1.11 0.26 -13.69
CA PRO A 145 -0.86 1.58 -14.26
C PRO A 145 0.42 1.60 -15.10
N GLU A 146 0.38 2.24 -16.26
CA GLU A 146 1.51 2.28 -17.20
C GLU A 146 2.39 3.52 -16.99
N SER A 147 1.88 4.50 -16.26
CA SER A 147 2.56 5.78 -16.03
C SER A 147 2.42 6.26 -14.59
N HIS A 148 3.34 7.14 -14.19
CA HIS A 148 3.29 7.77 -12.87
C HIS A 148 2.04 8.63 -12.68
N ASP A 149 1.64 9.38 -13.70
CA ASP A 149 0.47 10.26 -13.61
C ASP A 149 -0.81 9.45 -13.44
N GLU A 150 -0.96 8.36 -14.20
CA GLU A 150 -2.08 7.44 -14.07
C GLU A 150 -2.11 6.80 -12.68
N TYR A 151 -0.96 6.38 -12.16
CA TYR A 151 -0.86 5.85 -10.81
C TYR A 151 -1.32 6.88 -9.76
N MET A 152 -0.87 8.12 -9.86
CA MET A 152 -1.25 9.18 -8.92
C MET A 152 -2.73 9.56 -9.00
N GLU A 153 -3.33 9.56 -10.19
CA GLU A 153 -4.74 9.88 -10.37
C GLU A 153 -5.66 8.70 -10.00
N LYS A 154 -5.41 7.52 -10.58
CA LYS A 154 -6.31 6.37 -10.51
C LYS A 154 -6.10 5.49 -9.29
N VAL A 155 -4.88 5.45 -8.74
CA VAL A 155 -4.59 4.64 -7.55
C VAL A 155 -4.59 5.53 -6.32
N ILE A 156 -3.81 6.61 -6.30
CA ILE A 156 -3.67 7.44 -5.10
C ILE A 156 -4.90 8.33 -4.88
N THR A 157 -5.24 9.16 -5.87
CA THR A 157 -6.30 10.17 -5.73
C THR A 157 -7.68 9.53 -5.67
N ALA A 158 -7.97 8.55 -6.53
CA ALA A 158 -9.26 7.85 -6.53
C ALA A 158 -9.54 7.11 -5.20
N ASN A 159 -8.51 6.61 -4.52
CA ASN A 159 -8.64 5.93 -3.23
C ASN A 159 -8.37 6.85 -2.03
N GLN A 160 -8.19 8.16 -2.26
CA GLN A 160 -7.96 9.18 -1.23
C GLN A 160 -6.80 8.85 -0.29
N ILE A 161 -5.72 8.23 -0.83
CA ILE A 161 -4.58 7.81 -0.03
C ILE A 161 -3.75 9.05 0.36
N PRO A 162 -3.56 9.32 1.66
CA PRO A 162 -2.79 10.48 2.10
C PRO A 162 -1.29 10.18 1.98
N LEU A 163 -0.68 10.63 0.88
CA LEU A 163 0.78 10.58 0.75
C LEU A 163 1.43 11.62 1.67
N PRO A 164 2.47 11.23 2.44
CA PRO A 164 3.17 12.17 3.29
C PRO A 164 3.92 13.21 2.45
N VAL A 165 4.03 14.44 2.95
CA VAL A 165 4.81 15.47 2.26
C VAL A 165 6.29 15.14 2.37
N LEU A 166 6.97 15.05 1.23
CA LEU A 166 8.40 14.79 1.17
C LEU A 166 9.22 16.05 1.51
N PRO A 167 10.44 15.90 2.05
CA PRO A 167 11.36 17.01 2.25
C PRO A 167 11.83 17.61 0.91
N GLU A 168 12.40 18.81 0.95
CA GLU A 168 12.80 19.53 -0.25
C GLU A 168 13.77 18.72 -1.13
N GLY A 169 13.60 18.83 -2.45
CA GLY A 169 14.38 18.08 -3.45
C GLY A 169 13.99 16.61 -3.62
N HIS A 170 13.12 16.05 -2.78
CA HIS A 170 12.66 14.67 -2.92
C HIS A 170 11.35 14.62 -3.73
N LYS A 171 11.18 13.58 -4.55
CA LYS A 171 9.96 13.39 -5.36
C LYS A 171 9.50 11.93 -5.36
N TYR A 172 8.19 11.76 -5.44
CA TYR A 172 7.58 10.46 -5.66
C TYR A 172 7.73 10.06 -7.12
N VAL A 173 8.12 8.82 -7.35
CA VAL A 173 8.26 8.24 -8.68
C VAL A 173 7.66 6.85 -8.66
N TYR A 174 6.78 6.57 -9.61
CA TYR A 174 6.23 5.24 -9.77
C TYR A 174 7.14 4.43 -10.70
N ASP A 175 7.50 3.23 -10.27
CA ASP A 175 8.29 2.30 -11.06
C ASP A 175 7.35 1.26 -11.69
N VAL A 176 7.29 1.23 -13.02
CA VAL A 176 6.36 0.40 -13.79
C VAL A 176 6.77 -1.08 -13.78
N GLU A 177 8.06 -1.39 -13.64
CA GLU A 177 8.54 -2.78 -13.66
C GLU A 177 8.26 -3.48 -12.33
N THR A 178 8.43 -2.74 -11.23
CA THR A 178 8.20 -3.27 -9.88
C THR A 178 6.78 -3.04 -9.38
N HIS A 179 6.04 -2.13 -10.02
CA HIS A 179 4.72 -1.64 -9.59
C HIS A 179 4.72 -1.03 -8.19
N GLU A 180 5.84 -0.44 -7.77
CA GLU A 180 6.01 0.17 -6.45
C GLU A 180 6.22 1.68 -6.52
N LEU A 181 5.82 2.36 -5.44
CA LEU A 181 6.10 3.79 -5.27
C LEU A 181 7.51 3.94 -4.69
N MET A 182 8.34 4.68 -5.41
CA MET A 182 9.72 5.00 -5.09
C MET A 182 9.84 6.49 -4.72
N VAL A 183 10.91 6.82 -4.00
CA VAL A 183 11.29 8.20 -3.70
C VAL A 183 12.67 8.45 -4.30
N GLU A 184 12.76 9.42 -5.19
CA GLU A 184 14.05 9.93 -5.66
C GLU A 184 14.56 10.98 -4.68
N ARG A 185 15.81 10.80 -4.23
CA ARG A 185 16.50 11.71 -3.31
C ARG A 185 17.72 12.32 -4.00
N PRO A 186 17.96 13.63 -3.86
CA PRO A 186 19.19 14.23 -4.37
C PRO A 186 20.35 13.71 -3.53
N LYS A 187 21.38 13.13 -4.16
CA LYS A 187 22.60 12.74 -3.45
C LYS A 187 23.37 14.01 -3.09
N LYS A 188 23.77 14.10 -1.83
CA LYS A 188 24.52 15.22 -1.25
C LYS A 188 25.98 14.83 -1.09
#